data_AF-A0A9P5U890-F1
#
_entry.id   AF-A0A9P5U890-F1
#
_cell.length_a   1.000
_cell.length_b   1.000
_cell.length_c   1.000
_cell.angle_alpha   90.00
_cell.angle_beta   90.00
_cell.angle_gamma   90.00
#
_symmetry.space_group_name_H-M   'P 1'
#
loop_
_entity.id
_entity.type
_entity.pdbx_description
1 polymer ?
#
loop_
_entity_poly.entity_id
_entity_poly.type
_entity_poly.pdbx_seq_one_letter_code
_entity_poly.pdbx_strand_id
1 'polypeptide(L)' 'MCRYRQVQNTYSRCGHIIREPDELIPCADRFCKFSAYHPPDCGPNCSKTCWQYRQFPEQYHPLVNNVCPSCYRAGIR' A
#
# COMPACT_ATOMS: atom_id res chain seq x y z
N MET A 1 -2.28 3.68 -11.76
CA MET A 1 -1.04 2.86 -11.78
C MET A 1 -0.83 2.19 -10.44
N CYS A 2 -0.33 0.96 -10.44
CA CYS A 2 -0.05 0.23 -9.19
C CYS A 2 1.04 0.95 -8.39
N ARG A 3 0.94 0.89 -7.06
CA ARG A 3 1.89 1.50 -6.12
C ARG A 3 1.95 0.70 -4.83
N TYR A 4 3.02 0.87 -4.08
CA TYR A 4 3.04 0.40 -2.71
C TYR A 4 2.40 1.45 -1.79
N ARG A 5 1.89 1.01 -0.66
CA ARG A 5 1.46 1.85 0.44
C ARG A 5 2.27 1.47 1.67
N GLN A 6 2.88 2.47 2.28
CA GLN A 6 3.60 2.34 3.53
C GLN A 6 2.71 2.88 4.63
N VAL A 7 2.28 1.99 5.53
CA VAL A 7 1.33 2.33 6.58
C VAL A 7 2.06 2.52 7.91
N GLN A 8 1.79 3.65 8.55
CA GLN A 8 2.28 3.97 9.89
C GLN A 8 1.09 4.30 10.80
N ASN A 9 0.67 3.32 11.59
CA ASN A 9 -0.44 3.46 12.52
C ASN A 9 0.01 4.17 13.79
N THR A 10 -0.58 5.34 14.07
CA THR A 10 -0.41 6.02 15.36
C THR A 10 -1.61 5.68 16.25
N TYR A 11 -1.37 5.05 17.40
CA TYR A 11 -2.41 4.64 18.34
C TYR A 11 -2.67 5.71 19.39
N SER A 12 -3.81 6.40 19.32
CA SER A 12 -4.07 7.60 20.14
C SER A 12 -4.14 7.33 21.65
N ARG A 13 -4.49 6.10 22.06
CA ARG A 13 -4.65 5.75 23.49
C ARG A 13 -3.34 5.44 24.21
N CYS A 14 -2.30 5.06 23.48
CA CYS A 14 -0.98 4.75 24.06
C CYS A 14 0.17 5.53 23.42
N GLY A 15 -0.08 6.33 22.38
CA GLY A 15 0.92 7.13 21.68
C GLY A 15 1.91 6.34 20.82
N HIS A 16 1.76 5.02 20.74
CA HIS A 16 2.70 4.18 20.01
C HIS A 16 2.50 4.27 18.50
N ILE A 17 3.62 4.21 17.78
CA ILE A 17 3.69 4.22 16.32
C ILE A 17 4.13 2.84 15.85
N ILE A 18 3.31 2.18 15.04
CA ILE A 18 3.62 0.88 14.45
C ILE A 18 3.67 1.02 12.92
N ARG A 19 4.76 0.53 12.33
CA ARG A 19 4.90 0.43 10.87
C ARG A 19 4.40 -0.94 10.44
N GLU A 20 3.42 -0.95 9.56
CA GLU A 20 2.91 -2.20 8.97
C GLU A 20 3.75 -2.56 7.72
N PRO A 21 3.70 -3.81 7.27
CA PRO A 21 4.30 -4.21 6.00
C PRO A 21 3.73 -3.42 4.81
N ASP A 22 4.58 -3.18 3.81
CA ASP A 22 4.19 -2.50 2.58
C ASP A 22 3.05 -3.25 1.86
N GLU A 23 1.95 -2.56 1.61
CA GLU A 23 0.77 -3.09 0.93
C GLU A 23 0.84 -2.75 -0.57
N LEU A 24 0.63 -3.73 -1.46
CA LEU A 24 0.49 -3.45 -2.88
C LEU A 24 -0.93 -2.95 -3.18
N ILE A 25 -1.04 -1.70 -3.62
CA ILE A 25 -2.29 -1.11 -4.09
C ILE A 25 -2.39 -1.32 -5.61
N PRO A 26 -3.26 -2.23 -6.08
CA PRO A 26 -3.46 -2.44 -7.51
C PRO A 26 -4.19 -1.24 -8.13
N CYS A 27 -4.11 -1.12 -9.45
CA CYS A 27 -4.92 -0.19 -10.21
C CYS A 27 -5.74 -0.94 -11.27
N ALA A 28 -6.73 -0.27 -11.85
CA ALA A 28 -7.56 -0.81 -12.94
C ALA A 28 -7.10 -0.35 -14.34
N ASP A 29 -5.82 0.02 -14.48
CA ASP A 29 -5.30 0.60 -15.73
C ASP A 29 -4.81 -0.51 -16.68
N ARG A 30 -5.35 -0.56 -17.90
CA ARG A 30 -4.92 -1.52 -18.93
C ARG A 30 -3.51 -1.28 -19.45
N PHE A 31 -2.97 -0.06 -19.30
CA PHE A 31 -1.62 0.29 -19.74
C PHE A 31 -0.59 0.14 -18.62
N CYS A 32 -0.95 -0.39 -17.46
CA CYS A 32 0.00 -0.69 -16.39
C CYS A 32 0.34 -2.17 -16.38
N LYS A 33 1.59 -2.56 -16.65
CA LYS A 33 1.95 -3.99 -16.74
C LYS A 33 1.74 -4.79 -15.45
N PHE A 34 1.66 -4.11 -14.32
CA PHE A 34 1.43 -4.71 -13.00
C PHE A 34 -0.05 -4.78 -12.62
N SER A 35 -0.94 -4.25 -13.46
CA SER A 35 -2.38 -4.27 -13.25
C SER A 35 -2.94 -5.62 -13.65
N ALA A 36 -3.91 -6.12 -12.88
CA ALA A 36 -4.68 -7.30 -13.27
C ALA A 36 -5.52 -7.08 -14.55
N TYR A 37 -5.77 -5.81 -14.91
CA TYR A 37 -6.50 -5.42 -16.12
C TYR A 37 -5.58 -5.26 -17.35
N HIS A 38 -4.27 -5.49 -17.19
CA HIS A 38 -3.36 -5.49 -18.32
C HIS A 38 -3.55 -6.78 -19.14
N PRO A 39 -3.81 -6.68 -20.45
CA PRO A 39 -3.99 -7.86 -21.27
C PRO A 39 -2.68 -8.64 -21.39
N PRO A 40 -2.71 -9.98 -21.36
CA PRO A 40 -1.52 -10.80 -21.61
C PRO A 40 -1.00 -10.65 -23.04
N ASP A 41 -1.89 -10.37 -23.99
CA ASP A 41 -1.57 -10.09 -25.40
C ASP A 41 -1.32 -8.58 -25.63
N CYS A 42 -0.59 -7.94 -24.71
CA CYS A 42 -0.16 -6.56 -24.92
C CYS A 42 0.94 -6.58 -25.98
N GLY A 43 0.62 -6.10 -27.19
CA GLY A 43 1.48 -6.18 -28.38
C GLY A 43 2.93 -5.69 -28.20
N PRO A 44 3.76 -5.78 -29.25
CA PRO A 44 5.22 -5.72 -29.15
C PRO A 44 5.78 -4.40 -28.58
N ASN A 45 4.98 -3.33 -28.57
CA ASN A 45 5.37 -2.01 -28.08
C ASN A 45 5.08 -1.79 -26.59
N CYS A 46 4.65 -2.82 -25.83
CA CYS A 46 4.31 -2.71 -24.41
C CYS A 46 5.37 -1.96 -23.60
N SER A 47 6.67 -2.23 -23.83
CA SER A 47 7.78 -1.55 -23.13
C SER A 47 7.83 -0.03 -23.32
N LYS A 48 7.25 0.49 -24.41
CA LYS A 48 7.24 1.91 -24.77
C LYS A 48 5.90 2.59 -24.47
N THR A 49 4.79 1.87 -24.60
CA THR A 49 3.43 2.43 -24.49
C THR A 49 2.81 2.22 -23.11
N CYS A 50 3.30 1.24 -22.35
CA CYS A 50 2.75 0.88 -21.06
C CYS A 50 3.70 1.28 -19.93
N TRP A 51 3.14 1.49 -18.75
CA TRP A 51 3.89 1.78 -17.55
C TRP A 51 4.74 0.59 -17.13
N GLN A 52 6.05 0.82 -17.10
CA GLN A 52 7.05 -0.19 -16.78
C GLN A 52 7.44 -0.23 -15.30
N TYR A 53 7.04 0.77 -14.54
CA TYR A 53 7.34 0.93 -13.11
C TYR A 53 6.06 1.23 -12.32
N ARG A 54 6.12 0.93 -11.02
CA ARG A 54 5.08 1.34 -10.06
C ARG A 54 5.26 2.82 -9.72
N GLN A 55 4.17 3.48 -9.38
CA GLN A 55 4.25 4.85 -8.86
C GLN A 55 4.97 4.88 -7.51
N PHE A 56 5.40 6.07 -7.09
CA PHE A 56 5.98 6.27 -5.77
C PHE A 56 5.07 5.71 -4.67
N PRO A 57 5.66 5.15 -3.60
CA PRO A 57 4.87 4.62 -2.50
C PRO A 57 3.97 5.69 -1.88
N GLU A 58 2.72 5.35 -1.66
CA GLU A 58 1.79 6.16 -0.87
C GLU A 58 2.20 6.10 0.61
N GLN A 59 2.39 7.26 1.23
CA GLN A 59 2.58 7.35 2.68
C GLN A 59 1.20 7.47 3.33
N TYR A 60 0.83 6.50 4.16
CA TYR A 60 -0.47 6.47 4.83
C TYR A 60 -0.28 6.41 6.35
N HIS A 61 -0.63 7.49 7.04
CA HIS A 61 -0.38 7.66 8.47
C HIS A 61 -1.69 7.86 9.25
N PRO A 62 -2.51 6.81 9.42
CA PRO A 62 -3.77 6.94 10.14
C PRO A 62 -3.56 7.11 11.64
N LEU A 63 -4.42 7.92 12.24
CA LEU A 63 -4.60 7.98 13.69
C LEU A 63 -5.68 6.97 14.09
N VAL A 64 -5.26 5.89 14.74
CA VAL A 64 -6.14 4.81 15.20
C VAL A 64 -6.59 5.12 16.62
N ASN A 65 -7.91 5.27 16.83
CA ASN A 65 -8.49 5.48 18.16
C ASN A 65 -8.56 4.19 18.99
N ASN A 66 -7.40 3.60 19.26
CA ASN A 66 -7.26 2.37 20.02
C ASN A 66 -5.86 2.31 20.68
N VAL A 67 -5.61 1.26 21.47
CA VAL A 67 -4.27 0.87 21.94
C VAL A 67 -3.58 -0.01 20.90
N CYS A 68 -2.24 -0.01 20.87
CA CYS A 68 -1.48 -0.87 19.97
C CYS A 68 -1.58 -2.36 20.37
N PRO A 69 -1.31 -3.32 19.46
CA PRO A 69 -1.40 -4.75 19.76
C PRO A 69 -0.56 -5.20 20.94
N SER A 70 0.61 -4.57 21.16
CA SER A 70 1.48 -4.86 22.30
C SER A 70 0.84 -4.40 23.63
N CYS A 71 0.33 -3.17 23.69
CA CYS A 71 -0.36 -2.63 24.85
C CYS A 71 -1.64 -3.41 25.18
N TYR A 72 -2.40 -3.79 24.16
CA TYR A 72 -3.58 -4.63 24.33
C TYR A 72 -3.24 -5.98 24.99
N ARG A 73 -2.17 -6.64 24.52
CA ARG A 73 -1.67 -7.90 25.12
C ARG A 73 -1.15 -7.71 26.54
N ALA A 74 -0.64 -6.52 26.87
CA ALA A 74 -0.21 -6.15 28.21
C ALA A 74 -1.39 -5.76 29.15
N GLY A 75 -2.63 -5.74 28.67
CA GLY A 75 -3.82 -5.43 29.46
C GLY A 75 -4.18 -3.94 29.52
N ILE A 76 -3.49 -3.09 28.76
CA ILE A 76 -3.84 -1.66 28.59
C ILE A 76 -5.05 -1.57 27.65
N ARG A 77 -6.06 -0.76 27.97
CA ARG A 77 -7.32 -0.64 27.21
C ARG A 77 -7.72 0.81 26.98
#